data_AF-A0A9D6JHI2-F1
#
_entry.id   AF-A0A9D6JHI2-F1
#
_cell.length_a   1.000
_cell.length_b   1.000
_cell.length_c   1.000
_cell.angle_alpha   90.00
_cell.angle_beta   90.00
_cell.angle_gamma   90.00
#
_symmetry.space_group_name_H-M   'P 1'
#
loop_
_entity.id
_entity.type
_entity.pdbx_description
1 polymer ?
#
loop_
_entity_poly.entity_id
_entity_poly.type
_entity_poly.pdbx_seq_one_letter_code
_entity_poly.pdbx_strand_id
1 'polypeptide(L)' 'KLVLEPPQVLGVEALADSQVTIRMLAKTRPLKQWEVARELRRRIKARFDREGIQIPYPHRVVITRPPPNTRSL' A
#
# COMPACT_ATOMS: atom_id res chain seq x y z
N LYS A 1 13.92 -18.67 17.89
CA LYS A 1 13.40 -18.28 16.56
C LYS A 1 11.96 -17.80 16.72
N LEU A 2 11.64 -16.55 16.36
CA LEU A 2 10.27 -15.99 16.48
C LEU A 2 9.37 -16.38 15.31
N VAL A 3 9.98 -16.51 14.13
CA VAL A 3 9.37 -16.97 12.88
C VAL A 3 9.69 -18.45 12.70
N LEU A 4 8.66 -19.24 12.44
CA LEU A 4 8.75 -20.70 12.33
C LEU A 4 9.11 -21.13 10.91
N GLU A 5 8.57 -20.45 9.90
CA GLU A 5 8.76 -20.72 8.48
C GLU A 5 9.04 -19.41 7.73
N PRO A 6 9.80 -19.43 6.62
CA PRO A 6 10.02 -18.23 5.81
C PRO A 6 8.71 -17.54 5.45
N PRO A 7 8.62 -16.20 5.57
CA PRO A 7 7.44 -15.47 5.11
C PRO A 7 7.21 -15.71 3.62
N GLN A 8 5.96 -15.95 3.25
CA GLN A 8 5.57 -16.18 1.87
C GLN A 8 4.78 -14.97 1.36
N VAL A 9 5.18 -14.44 0.21
CA VAL A 9 4.42 -13.40 -0.49
C VAL A 9 3.46 -14.10 -1.44
N LEU A 10 2.15 -13.92 -1.23
CA LEU A 10 1.11 -14.51 -2.06
C LEU A 10 0.88 -13.72 -3.36
N GLY A 11 1.36 -12.48 -3.40
CA GLY A 11 1.24 -11.59 -4.55
C GLY A 11 0.18 -10.51 -4.35
N VAL A 12 -0.32 -9.98 -5.46
CA VAL A 12 -1.36 -8.94 -5.48
C VAL A 12 -2.70 -9.55 -5.06
N GLU A 13 -3.26 -9.01 -3.99
CA GLU A 13 -4.58 -9.40 -3.47
C GLU A 13 -5.69 -8.52 -4.05
N ALA A 14 -5.43 -7.22 -4.23
CA ALA A 14 -6.42 -6.29 -4.77
C ALA A 14 -5.76 -5.08 -5.46
N LEU A 15 -6.48 -4.52 -6.43
CA LEU A 15 -6.21 -3.24 -7.06
C LEU A 15 -7.39 -2.32 -6.74
N ALA A 16 -7.15 -1.23 -6.03
CA ALA A 16 -8.15 -0.22 -5.69
C ALA A 16 -7.81 1.11 -6.36
N ASP A 17 -8.76 2.06 -6.32
CA ASP A 17 -8.71 3.35 -7.05
C ASP A 17 -7.41 4.13 -6.90
N SER A 18 -6.71 3.96 -5.78
CA SER A 18 -5.42 4.61 -5.55
C SER A 18 -4.41 3.69 -4.86
N GLN A 19 -4.60 2.38 -4.78
CA GLN A 19 -3.62 1.51 -4.09
C GLN A 19 -3.58 0.08 -4.63
N VAL A 20 -2.44 -0.58 -4.43
CA VAL A 20 -2.26 -2.01 -4.69
C VAL A 20 -2.04 -2.72 -3.35
N THR A 21 -2.88 -3.71 -3.06
CA THR A 21 -2.73 -4.54 -1.85
C THR A 21 -1.91 -5.78 -2.20
N ILE A 22 -0.77 -5.96 -1.52
CA ILE A 22 0.07 -7.16 -1.63
C ILE A 22 -0.06 -7.96 -0.34
N ARG A 23 -0.38 -9.25 -0.44
CA ARG A 23 -0.57 -10.13 0.72
C ARG A 23 0.68 -10.96 1.00
N MET A 24 1.04 -11.06 2.28
CA MET A 24 2.08 -11.97 2.77
C MET A 24 1.58 -12.74 3.99
N LEU A 25 2.08 -13.96 4.16
CA LEU A 25 1.86 -14.79 5.34
C LEU A 25 3.18 -15.06 6.04
N ALA A 26 3.19 -14.96 7.37
CA ALA A 26 4.34 -15.29 8.20
C ALA A 26 3.89 -16.13 9.39
N LYS A 27 4.41 -17.35 9.52
CA LYS A 27 4.11 -18.24 10.63
C LYS A 27 5.03 -17.91 11.81
N THR A 28 4.44 -17.59 12.96
CA THR A 28 5.17 -17.11 14.13
C THR A 28 4.85 -17.95 15.36
N ARG A 29 5.68 -17.83 16.39
CA ARG A 29 5.35 -18.38 17.71
C ARG A 29 4.10 -17.69 18.29
N PRO A 30 3.30 -18.40 19.10
CA PRO A 30 2.18 -17.79 19.81
C PRO A 30 2.60 -16.51 20.55
N LEU A 31 1.76 -15.48 20.51
CA LEU A 31 1.96 -14.15 21.10
C LEU A 31 3.09 -13.30 20.48
N LYS A 32 3.78 -13.79 19.44
CA LYS A 32 4.86 -13.07 18.75
C LYS A 32 4.45 -12.45 17.42
N GLN A 33 3.20 -12.65 17.00
CA GLN A 33 2.67 -12.15 15.73
C GLN A 33 2.80 -10.62 15.58
N TRP A 34 2.57 -9.87 16.66
CA TRP A 34 2.64 -8.40 16.63
C TRP A 34 4.08 -7.89 16.52
N GLU A 35 4.99 -8.50 17.27
CA GLU A 35 6.42 -8.18 17.25
C GLU A 35 7.00 -8.39 15.84
N VAL A 36 6.72 -9.57 15.25
CA VAL A 36 7.15 -9.91 13.90
C VAL A 36 6.50 -8.99 12.86
N ALA A 37 5.19 -8.74 12.95
CA ALA A 37 4.49 -7.90 11.98
C ALA A 37 4.98 -6.43 12.00
N ARG A 38 5.36 -5.90 13.17
CA ARG A 38 5.95 -4.55 13.28
C ARG A 38 7.32 -4.49 12.62
N GLU A 39 8.18 -5.46 12.90
CA GLU A 39 9.52 -5.52 12.31
C GLU A 39 9.46 -5.73 10.78
N LEU A 40 8.54 -6.56 10.28
CA LEU A 40 8.31 -6.72 8.84
C LEU A 40 7.88 -5.40 8.20
N ARG A 41 6.88 -4.70 8.76
CA ARG A 41 6.44 -3.39 8.24
C ARG A 41 7.56 -2.36 8.23
N ARG A 42 8.39 -2.31 9.29
CA ARG A 42 9.56 -1.42 9.36
C ARG A 42 10.54 -1.70 8.21
N ARG A 43 10.87 -2.96 7.97
CA ARG A 43 11.79 -3.37 6.89
C ARG A 43 11.22 -3.08 5.51
N ILE A 44 9.94 -3.36 5.30
CA ILE A 44 9.25 -3.08 4.03
C ILE A 44 9.27 -1.59 3.75
N LYS A 45 8.86 -0.74 4.71
CA LYS A 45 8.91 0.71 4.55
C LYS A 45 10.32 1.20 4.22
N ALA A 46 11.32 0.77 4.99
CA ALA A 46 12.70 1.17 4.76
C ALA A 46 13.28 0.66 3.43
N ARG A 47 12.74 -0.44 2.86
CA ARG A 47 13.12 -0.90 1.52
C ARG A 47 12.40 -0.09 0.45
N PHE A 48 11.10 0.15 0.61
CA PHE A 48 10.30 0.95 -0.31
C PHE A 48 10.87 2.36 -0.47
N ASP A 49 11.28 2.99 0.63
CA ASP A 49 11.93 4.31 0.61
C ASP A 49 13.24 4.30 -0.19
N ARG A 50 14.03 3.23 -0.06
CA ARG A 50 15.31 3.06 -0.79
C ARG A 50 15.11 2.80 -2.28
N GLU A 51 14.04 2.12 -2.64
CA GLU A 51 13.67 1.81 -4.03
C GLU A 51 12.83 2.92 -4.68
N GLY A 52 12.54 4.02 -3.95
CA GLY A 52 11.70 5.10 -4.45
C GLY A 52 10.21 4.76 -4.60
N ILE A 53 9.75 3.66 -3.98
CA ILE A 53 8.35 3.25 -3.99
C ILE A 53 7.59 4.12 -2.97
N GLN A 54 6.83 5.08 -3.45
CA GLN A 54 6.05 5.98 -2.61
C GLN A 54 4.76 5.32 -2.14
N ILE A 55 4.32 5.68 -0.93
CA ILE A 55 3.01 5.28 -0.42
C ILE A 55 1.95 6.03 -1.24
N PRO A 56 0.96 5.32 -1.81
CA PRO A 56 -0.07 5.95 -2.59
C PRO A 56 -0.89 6.96 -1.78
N TYR A 57 -1.24 8.06 -2.43
CA TYR A 57 -2.22 9.02 -1.94
C TYR A 57 -3.41 9.05 -2.91
N PRO A 58 -4.63 9.37 -2.44
CA PRO A 58 -5.79 9.46 -3.31
C PRO A 58 -5.61 10.60 -4.32
N HIS A 59 -5.52 10.25 -5.60
CA HIS A 59 -5.46 11.23 -6.69
C HIS A 59 -6.86 11.54 -7.18
N ARG A 60 -7.25 12.82 -7.17
CA ARG A 60 -8.52 13.28 -7.76
C ARG A 60 -8.24 14.35 -8.81
N VAL A 61 -8.64 14.06 -10.04
CA VAL A 61 -8.63 15.04 -11.13
C VAL A 61 -9.99 15.76 -11.12
N VAL A 62 -9.98 17.07 -10.89
CA VAL A 62 -11.19 17.91 -10.98
C VAL A 62 -11.16 18.64 -12.32
N ILE A 63 -12.12 18.32 -13.18
CA ILE A 63 -12.29 19.01 -14.46
C ILE A 63 -13.33 20.12 -14.25
N THR A 64 -12.89 21.38 -14.24
CA THR A 64 -13.79 22.54 -14.21
C THR A 64 -14.17 22.93 -15.63
N ARG A 65 -15.43 22.76 -16.01
CA ARG A 65 -15.97 23.30 -17.27
C ARG A 65 -16.31 24.78 -17.04
N PRO A 66 -15.76 25.72 -17.83
CA PRO A 66 -16.18 27.12 -17.75
C PRO A 66 -17.67 27.24 -18.11
N PRO A 67 -18.41 28.17 -17.48
CA PRO A 67 -19.83 28.36 -17.79
C PRO A 67 -20.01 28.66 -19.29
N PRO A 68 -21.11 28.18 -19.91
CA PRO A 68 -21.38 28.48 -21.30
C PRO A 68 -21.40 30.00 -21.48
N ASN A 69 -20.60 30.48 -22.44
CA ASN A 69 -20.53 31.89 -22.76
C ASN A 69 -21.88 32.31 -23.37
N THR A 70 -22.81 32.79 -22.55
CA THR A 70 -24.00 33.49 -23.00
C THR A 70 -23.55 34.84 -23.56
N ARG A 71 -23.00 34.84 -24.77
CA ARG A 71 -22.98 36.03 -25.60
C ARG A 71 -24.41 36.22 -26.10
N SER A 72 -25.17 36.97 -25.31
CA SER A 72 -26.35 37.68 -25.79
C SER A 72 -25.88 38.67 -26.86
N LEU A 73 -26.19 38.38 -28.12
CA LEU A 73 -26.36 39.36 -29.19
C LEU A 73 -27.68 39.04 -29.88
#